data_AF-A0ABD5T3B5-F1
#
_entry.id   AF-A0ABD5T3B5-F1
#
_cell.length_a   1.000
_cell.length_b   1.000
_cell.length_c   1.000
_cell.angle_alpha   90.00
_cell.angle_beta   90.00
_cell.angle_gamma   90.00
#
_symmetry.space_group_name_H-M   'P 1'
#
loop_
_entity.id
_entity.type
_entity.pdbx_description
1 polymer ?
#
loop_
_entity_poly.entity_id
_entity_poly.type
_entity_poly.pdbx_seq_one_letter_code
_entity_poly.pdbx_strand_id
1 'polypeptide(L)'
;LVATADTDAFETGEYAMTLAVGEAAPEPVPRVSLRERFAVVEPSVEFTDSSVGDDPLLSVTADTNLAPGGSVIVRVEAEEPNGGISQVLNCVATVDADGTITCAFDLQNPASDFDIEVTAQRDDAVIGGPVEYN
;
A
#
# COMPACT_ATOMS: atom_id res chain seq x y z
N LEU A 1 -1.26 5.92 28.87
CA LEU A 1 -1.14 4.46 28.63
C LEU A 1 -1.29 4.25 27.13
N VAL A 2 -0.34 3.58 26.49
CA VAL A 2 -0.41 3.21 25.07
C VAL A 2 -0.44 1.69 25.02
N ALA A 3 -1.43 1.13 24.34
CA ALA A 3 -1.52 -0.29 24.05
C ALA A 3 -1.23 -0.50 22.57
N THR A 4 -0.28 -1.37 22.26
CA THR A 4 0.10 -1.73 20.88
C THR A 4 -0.22 -3.19 20.65
N ALA A 5 -0.85 -3.49 19.52
CA ALA A 5 -1.07 -4.86 19.06
C ALA A 5 -0.22 -5.08 17.80
N ASP A 6 0.56 -6.14 17.80
CA ASP A 6 1.26 -6.62 16.61
C ASP A 6 0.29 -7.48 15.80
N THR A 7 -0.11 -7.01 14.62
CA THR A 7 -1.11 -7.69 13.78
C THR A 7 -0.51 -8.72 12.83
N ASP A 8 0.82 -8.82 12.73
CA ASP A 8 1.49 -9.68 11.74
C ASP A 8 1.32 -11.18 12.05
N ALA A 9 1.04 -11.50 13.32
CA ALA A 9 0.78 -12.88 13.77
C ALA A 9 -0.69 -13.30 13.68
N PHE A 10 -1.60 -12.41 13.26
CA PHE A 10 -3.02 -12.68 13.20
C PHE A 10 -3.45 -13.11 11.79
N GLU A 11 -4.31 -14.11 11.71
CA GLU A 11 -5.03 -14.40 10.47
C GLU A 11 -6.00 -13.24 10.15
N THR A 12 -6.42 -13.14 8.89
CA THR A 12 -7.42 -12.15 8.50
C THR A 12 -8.75 -12.40 9.23
N GLY A 13 -9.42 -11.32 9.63
CA GLY A 13 -10.68 -11.41 10.35
C GLY A 13 -10.95 -10.25 11.30
N GLU A 14 -12.07 -10.37 12.01
CA GLU A 14 -12.56 -9.40 12.97
C GLU A 14 -12.11 -9.73 14.39
N TYR A 15 -11.51 -8.77 15.06
CA TYR A 15 -10.98 -8.92 16.40
C TYR A 15 -11.58 -7.89 17.36
N ALA A 16 -11.56 -8.21 18.64
CA ALA A 16 -11.93 -7.27 19.69
C ALA A 16 -10.83 -7.22 20.76
N MET A 17 -10.19 -6.07 20.89
CA MET A 17 -9.24 -5.77 21.96
C MET A 17 -10.00 -5.30 23.19
N THR A 18 -9.73 -5.88 24.36
CA THR A 18 -10.27 -5.40 25.63
C THR A 18 -9.12 -4.99 26.54
N LEU A 19 -9.07 -3.71 26.88
CA LEU A 19 -8.14 -3.14 27.84
C LEU A 19 -8.89 -2.89 29.15
N ALA A 20 -8.62 -3.70 30.16
CA ALA A 20 -9.16 -3.50 31.50
C ALA A 20 -8.09 -2.91 32.42
N VAL A 21 -8.39 -1.77 33.03
CA VAL A 21 -7.54 -1.20 34.08
C VAL A 21 -8.13 -1.62 35.43
N GLY A 22 -7.45 -2.56 36.06
CA GLY A 22 -7.79 -3.04 37.40
C GLY A 22 -6.51 -3.37 38.13
N GLU A 23 -5.95 -2.39 38.84
CA GLU A 23 -5.02 -2.73 39.91
C GLU A 23 -5.82 -3.21 41.12
N ALA A 24 -5.15 -3.90 42.04
CA ALA A 24 -5.66 -4.45 43.30
C ALA A 24 -6.16 -3.36 44.28
N ALA A 25 -6.99 -2.44 43.80
CA ALA A 25 -7.50 -1.32 44.54
C ALA A 25 -8.68 -1.84 45.40
N PRO A 26 -8.65 -1.60 46.73
CA PRO A 26 -9.73 -2.01 47.61
C PRO A 26 -11.04 -1.36 47.15
N GLU A 27 -12.16 -2.09 47.27
CA GLU A 27 -13.49 -1.54 46.96
C GLU A 27 -13.66 -0.18 47.67
N PRO A 28 -14.16 0.87 46.98
CA PRO A 28 -15.11 0.82 45.86
C PRO A 28 -14.61 1.53 44.59
N VAL A 29 -13.33 1.38 44.20
CA VAL A 29 -12.81 2.15 43.05
C VAL A 29 -13.43 1.65 41.74
N PRO A 30 -13.96 2.54 40.86
CA PRO A 30 -14.58 2.13 39.61
C PRO A 30 -13.58 1.41 38.70
N ARG A 31 -13.92 0.20 38.26
CA ARG A 31 -13.16 -0.53 37.26
C ARG A 31 -13.52 0.01 35.88
N VAL A 32 -12.53 0.34 35.07
CA VAL A 32 -12.72 0.85 33.71
C VAL A 32 -12.23 -0.19 32.72
N SER A 33 -13.10 -0.58 31.79
CA SER A 33 -12.74 -1.43 30.65
C SER A 33 -13.05 -0.70 29.34
N LEU A 34 -12.06 -0.62 28.47
CA LEU A 34 -12.20 -0.20 27.08
C LEU A 34 -12.29 -1.46 26.21
N ARG A 35 -13.21 -1.47 25.25
CA ARG A 35 -13.30 -2.50 24.23
C ARG A 35 -13.31 -1.84 22.86
N GLU A 36 -12.36 -2.21 22.01
CA GLU A 36 -12.24 -1.74 20.63
C GLU A 36 -12.30 -2.93 19.69
N ARG A 37 -12.80 -2.69 18.47
CA ARG A 37 -12.84 -3.70 17.40
C ARG A 37 -11.93 -3.24 16.28
N PHE A 38 -11.28 -4.20 15.62
CA PHE A 38 -10.44 -3.96 14.45
C PHE A 38 -10.50 -5.17 13.52
N ALA A 39 -10.19 -4.94 12.25
CA ALA A 39 -10.07 -5.99 11.25
C ALA A 39 -8.59 -6.17 10.88
N VAL A 40 -8.18 -7.40 10.66
CA VAL A 40 -6.95 -7.75 9.94
C VAL A 40 -7.37 -8.16 8.54
N VAL A 41 -6.84 -7.48 7.53
CA VAL A 41 -7.17 -7.69 6.12
C VAL A 41 -5.90 -7.91 5.32
N GLU A 42 -6.02 -8.55 4.16
CA GLU A 42 -4.89 -8.71 3.25
C GLU A 42 -4.43 -7.31 2.75
N PRO A 43 -3.12 -7.04 2.70
CA PRO A 43 -2.60 -5.84 2.06
C PRO A 43 -3.06 -5.74 0.61
N SER A 44 -3.51 -4.56 0.19
CA SER A 44 -3.95 -4.33 -1.18
C SER A 44 -3.58 -2.94 -1.69
N VAL A 45 -3.32 -2.85 -2.98
CA VAL A 45 -3.07 -1.62 -3.73
C VAL A 45 -3.92 -1.64 -5.00
N GLU A 46 -4.67 -0.56 -5.24
CA GLU A 46 -5.50 -0.37 -6.44
C GLU A 46 -5.01 0.86 -7.21
N PHE A 47 -4.55 0.66 -8.45
CA PHE A 47 -4.07 1.74 -9.30
C PHE A 47 -5.25 2.55 -9.86
N THR A 48 -5.22 3.87 -9.66
CA THR A 48 -6.37 4.76 -9.94
C THR A 48 -6.25 5.52 -11.26
N ASP A 49 -5.02 5.74 -11.74
CA ASP A 49 -4.72 6.37 -13.03
C ASP A 49 -3.93 5.39 -13.89
N SER A 50 -4.56 4.84 -14.95
CA SER A 50 -3.95 3.84 -15.86
C SER A 50 -3.78 4.34 -17.29
N SER A 51 -3.84 5.65 -17.52
CA SER A 51 -3.66 6.25 -18.85
C SER A 51 -2.29 6.87 -18.99
N VAL A 52 -1.70 6.77 -20.19
CA VAL A 52 -0.40 7.41 -20.48
C VAL A 52 -0.56 8.64 -21.38
N GLY A 53 0.40 9.56 -21.28
CA GLY A 53 0.51 10.72 -22.16
C GLY A 53 1.73 10.63 -23.08
N ASP A 54 1.84 11.58 -23.99
CA ASP A 54 3.00 11.74 -24.89
C ASP A 54 4.21 12.42 -24.21
N ASP A 55 4.40 12.19 -22.91
CA ASP A 55 5.53 12.70 -22.13
C ASP A 55 6.37 11.52 -21.60
N PRO A 56 7.71 11.65 -21.53
CA PRO A 56 8.56 10.61 -20.94
C PRO A 56 8.37 10.44 -19.43
N LEU A 57 7.72 11.37 -18.73
CA LEU A 57 7.41 11.24 -17.32
C LEU A 57 6.09 10.47 -17.12
N LEU A 58 6.19 9.24 -16.63
CA LEU A 58 5.04 8.44 -16.20
C LEU A 58 4.75 8.70 -14.72
N SER A 59 3.54 9.18 -14.43
CA SER A 59 3.03 9.28 -13.05
C SER A 59 2.10 8.11 -12.76
N VAL A 60 2.34 7.42 -11.65
CA VAL A 60 1.53 6.30 -11.16
C VAL A 60 0.95 6.68 -9.81
N THR A 61 -0.37 6.62 -9.70
CA THR A 61 -1.12 6.85 -8.46
C THR A 61 -1.91 5.60 -8.11
N ALA A 62 -1.99 5.28 -6.82
CA ALA A 62 -2.79 4.16 -6.34
C ALA A 62 -3.32 4.42 -4.93
N ASP A 63 -4.46 3.81 -4.62
CA ASP A 63 -5.01 3.74 -3.27
C ASP A 63 -4.56 2.44 -2.59
N THR A 64 -4.39 2.46 -1.27
CA THR A 64 -4.03 1.28 -0.49
C THR A 64 -4.70 1.23 0.88
N ASN A 65 -4.92 0.02 1.38
CA ASN A 65 -5.41 -0.21 2.75
C ASN A 65 -4.30 -0.24 3.81
N LEU A 66 -3.05 0.06 3.42
CA LEU A 66 -1.92 0.10 4.32
C LEU A 66 -1.97 1.32 5.25
N ALA A 67 -1.35 1.19 6.42
CA ALA A 67 -1.23 2.29 7.37
C ALA A 67 -0.35 3.43 6.80
N PRO A 68 -0.69 4.71 7.08
CA PRO A 68 0.14 5.85 6.72
C PRO A 68 1.58 5.71 7.23
N GLY A 69 2.54 6.14 6.41
CA GLY A 69 3.97 5.98 6.66
C GLY A 69 4.52 4.58 6.34
N GLY A 70 3.65 3.63 5.96
CA GLY A 70 4.08 2.36 5.36
C GLY A 70 4.77 2.59 4.01
N SER A 71 5.52 1.59 3.55
CA SER A 71 6.25 1.65 2.28
C SER A 71 5.74 0.59 1.29
N VAL A 72 5.64 0.97 0.02
CA VAL A 72 5.29 0.08 -1.09
C VAL A 72 6.32 0.25 -2.19
N ILE A 73 6.73 -0.84 -2.84
CA ILE A 73 7.55 -0.81 -4.05
C ILE A 73 6.60 -0.85 -5.25
N VAL A 74 6.58 0.23 -6.03
CA VAL A 74 5.91 0.26 -7.33
C VAL A 74 6.95 -0.06 -8.39
N ARG A 75 6.65 -1.06 -9.21
CA ARG A 75 7.51 -1.51 -10.31
C ARG A 75 6.79 -1.29 -11.63
N VAL A 76 7.51 -0.70 -12.57
CA VAL A 76 7.08 -0.47 -13.96
C VAL A 76 7.95 -1.31 -14.87
N GLU A 77 7.33 -2.13 -15.70
CA GLU A 77 7.94 -2.74 -16.89
C GLU A 77 7.39 -1.99 -18.11
N ALA A 78 8.27 -1.47 -18.97
CA ALA A 78 7.87 -0.77 -20.18
C ALA A 78 8.65 -1.33 -21.38
N GLU A 79 7.93 -1.81 -22.40
CA GLU A 79 8.50 -2.44 -23.58
C GLU A 79 8.01 -1.74 -24.85
N GLU A 80 8.92 -1.34 -25.74
CA GLU A 80 8.48 -0.83 -27.04
C GLU A 80 7.86 -1.98 -27.85
N PRO A 81 6.70 -1.80 -28.51
CA PRO A 81 5.99 -2.87 -29.23
C PRO A 81 6.80 -3.63 -30.29
N ASN A 82 7.92 -3.06 -30.76
CA ASN A 82 8.82 -3.65 -31.75
C ASN A 82 10.15 -4.16 -31.17
N GLY A 83 10.29 -4.21 -29.84
CA GLY A 83 11.46 -4.77 -29.15
C GLY A 83 12.73 -3.92 -29.22
N GLY A 84 12.60 -2.60 -29.41
CA GLY A 84 13.73 -1.67 -29.47
C GLY A 84 14.32 -1.40 -28.07
N ILE A 85 13.47 -1.01 -27.14
CA ILE A 85 13.80 -0.66 -25.75
C ILE A 85 12.90 -1.47 -24.81
N SER A 86 13.51 -2.02 -23.76
CA SER A 86 12.82 -2.63 -22.61
C SER A 86 13.46 -2.08 -21.35
N GLN A 87 12.65 -1.59 -20.43
CA GLN A 87 13.10 -0.93 -19.21
C GLN A 87 12.28 -1.37 -18.01
N VAL A 88 12.97 -1.58 -16.89
CA VAL A 88 12.37 -1.93 -15.61
C VAL A 88 12.76 -0.85 -14.61
N LEU A 89 11.76 -0.19 -14.06
CA LEU A 89 11.94 0.91 -13.11
C LEU A 89 11.25 0.57 -11.79
N ASN A 90 11.81 1.04 -10.68
CA ASN A 90 11.26 0.83 -9.35
C ASN A 90 11.22 2.15 -8.59
N CYS A 91 10.15 2.34 -7.82
CA CYS A 91 9.96 3.47 -6.93
C CYS A 91 9.50 2.95 -5.58
N VAL A 92 10.08 3.49 -4.50
CA VAL A 92 9.60 3.21 -3.13
C VAL A 92 8.69 4.35 -2.72
N ALA A 93 7.38 4.11 -2.72
CA ALA A 93 6.39 5.07 -2.28
C ALA A 93 6.16 4.95 -0.77
N THR A 94 5.90 6.09 -0.13
CA THR A 94 5.39 6.14 1.25
C THR A 94 3.88 6.36 1.19
N VAL A 95 3.13 5.63 2.02
CA VAL A 95 1.67 5.76 2.11
C VAL A 95 1.31 7.07 2.79
N ASP A 96 0.55 7.91 2.11
CA ASP A 96 0.08 9.18 2.63
C ASP A 96 -1.01 8.99 3.70
N ALA A 97 -1.37 10.09 4.37
CA ALA A 97 -2.34 10.07 5.47
C ALA A 97 -3.75 9.61 5.05
N ASP A 98 -4.08 9.73 3.76
CA ASP A 98 -5.35 9.32 3.17
C ASP A 98 -5.30 7.90 2.54
N GLY A 99 -4.16 7.22 2.60
CA GLY A 99 -3.99 5.89 1.99
C GLY A 99 -3.54 5.94 0.53
N THR A 100 -3.18 7.10 -0.01
CA THR A 100 -2.66 7.22 -1.38
C THR A 100 -1.16 6.90 -1.43
N ILE A 101 -0.70 6.38 -2.56
CA ILE A 101 0.72 6.35 -2.94
C ILE A 101 0.90 6.97 -4.33
N THR A 102 2.01 7.68 -4.54
CA THR A 102 2.37 8.25 -5.83
C THR A 102 3.84 7.97 -6.17
N CYS A 103 4.09 7.60 -7.42
CA CYS A 103 5.43 7.43 -7.99
C CYS A 103 5.53 8.13 -9.34
N ALA A 104 6.72 8.63 -9.65
CA ALA A 104 7.03 9.20 -10.95
C ALA A 104 8.26 8.50 -11.54
N PHE A 105 8.20 8.21 -12.84
CA PHE A 105 9.20 7.44 -13.56
C PHE A 105 9.61 8.18 -14.83
N ASP A 106 10.90 8.46 -14.97
CA ASP A 106 11.48 9.02 -16.20
C ASP A 106 11.78 7.87 -17.18
N LEU A 107 10.97 7.76 -18.23
CA LEU A 107 11.16 6.81 -19.32
C LEU A 107 12.12 7.37 -20.38
N GLN A 108 12.68 6.49 -21.22
CA GLN A 108 13.60 6.93 -22.28
C GLN A 108 12.91 7.65 -23.45
N ASN A 109 11.66 7.27 -23.73
CA ASN A 109 10.77 7.82 -24.75
C ASN A 109 9.43 8.20 -24.10
N PRO A 110 8.53 8.92 -24.81
CA PRO A 110 7.16 9.10 -24.37
C PRO A 110 6.50 7.80 -23.88
N ALA A 111 5.71 7.87 -22.81
CA ALA A 111 5.05 6.69 -22.25
C ALA A 111 4.11 5.99 -23.26
N SER A 112 3.53 6.75 -24.19
CA SER A 112 2.72 6.24 -25.31
C SER A 112 3.49 5.38 -26.31
N ASP A 113 4.83 5.39 -26.31
CA ASP A 113 5.66 4.54 -27.18
C ASP A 113 5.90 3.13 -26.59
N PHE A 114 5.47 2.88 -25.35
CA PHE A 114 5.68 1.63 -24.63
C PHE A 114 4.36 0.92 -24.28
N ASP A 115 4.39 -0.41 -24.34
CA ASP A 115 3.46 -1.27 -23.60
C ASP A 115 3.92 -1.29 -22.13
N ILE A 116 3.10 -0.76 -21.22
CA ILE A 116 3.48 -0.55 -19.81
C ILE A 116 2.67 -1.44 -18.87
N GLU A 117 3.36 -2.19 -18.01
CA GLU A 117 2.78 -2.95 -16.92
C GLU A 117 3.24 -2.40 -15.57
N VAL A 118 2.30 -2.20 -14.65
CA VAL A 118 2.56 -1.68 -13.32
C VAL A 118 2.14 -2.67 -12.24
N THR A 119 3.06 -2.94 -11.30
CA THR A 119 2.83 -3.82 -10.14
C THR A 119 3.22 -3.13 -8.84
N ALA A 120 2.53 -3.48 -7.75
CA ALA A 120 2.85 -3.02 -6.41
C ALA A 120 3.24 -4.20 -5.53
N GLN A 121 4.35 -4.04 -4.79
CA GLN A 121 4.94 -5.09 -3.97
C GLN A 121 5.26 -4.57 -2.58
N ARG A 122 5.17 -5.48 -1.60
CA ARG A 122 5.61 -5.26 -0.23
C ARG A 122 6.10 -6.58 0.34
N ASP A 123 7.25 -6.57 1.02
CA ASP A 123 7.82 -7.75 1.69
C ASP A 123 7.90 -8.99 0.76
N ASP A 124 8.36 -8.76 -0.48
CA ASP A 124 8.47 -9.75 -1.57
C ASP A 124 7.12 -10.34 -2.08
N ALA A 125 5.98 -9.84 -1.60
CA ALA A 125 4.65 -10.21 -2.08
C ALA A 125 4.07 -9.14 -3.01
N VAL A 126 3.42 -9.58 -4.10
CA VAL A 126 2.61 -8.70 -4.95
C VAL A 126 1.28 -8.43 -4.25
N ILE A 127 0.99 -7.15 -4.04
CA ILE A 127 -0.22 -6.68 -3.33
C ILE A 127 -1.12 -5.81 -4.22
N GLY A 128 -0.72 -5.58 -5.48
CA GLY A 128 -1.53 -4.87 -6.47
C GLY A 128 -0.99 -5.06 -7.89
N GLY A 129 -1.90 -5.04 -8.87
CA GLY A 129 -1.61 -5.32 -10.28
C GLY A 129 -1.35 -6.80 -10.59
N PRO A 130 -0.79 -7.11 -11.78
CA PRO A 130 -0.38 -6.17 -12.82
C PRO A 130 -1.56 -5.39 -13.42
N VAL A 131 -1.33 -4.12 -13.77
CA VAL A 131 -2.27 -3.28 -14.53
C VAL A 131 -1.55 -2.76 -15.78
N GLU A 132 -2.20 -2.92 -16.93
CA GLU A 132 -1.72 -2.37 -18.20
C GLU A 132 -2.09 -0.90 -18.32
N TYR A 133 -1.13 -0.08 -18.72
CA TYR A 133 -1.28 1.34 -18.97
C TYR A 133 -1.27 1.57 -20.48
N ASN A 134 -2.28 2.27 -21.00
CA ASN A 134 -2.48 2.55 -22.44
C ASN A 134 -2.79 4.02 -22.72
#